data_AF-A0A939ITW1-F1
#
_entry.id   AF-A0A939ITW1-F1
#
_cell.length_a   1.000
_cell.length_b   1.000
_cell.length_c   1.000
_cell.angle_alpha   90.00
_cell.angle_beta   90.00
_cell.angle_gamma   90.00
#
_symmetry.space_group_name_H-M   'P 1'
#
loop_
_entity.id
_entity.type
_entity.pdbx_description
1 polymer ?
#
loop_
_entity_poly.entity_id
_entity_poly.type
_entity_poly.pdbx_seq_one_letter_code
_entity_poly.pdbx_strand_id
1 'polypeptide(L)'
;MNSQPDDADLRLSEHDRRELVEWTVACAERMLPFFLEERPDDLRPREALDAAQAFIRGELAIDEVRERSFGSHAAAREASEASAIAAARVCGQAAAVAHMAGHARQVPRYTAKAFPGDRERRDEELAWQRQRVPERFDQYVYEGD
;
A
#
# COMPACT_ATOMS: atom_id res chain seq x y z
N MET A 1 -18.93 10.93 13.95
CA MET A 1 -18.10 11.67 12.97
C MET A 1 -16.66 11.43 13.39
N ASN A 2 -15.90 10.68 12.60
CA ASN A 2 -14.47 10.50 12.88
C ASN A 2 -13.76 11.82 12.61
N SER A 3 -13.04 12.31 13.60
CA SER A 3 -12.24 13.53 13.53
C SER A 3 -11.11 13.38 12.50
N GLN A 4 -10.64 14.52 11.98
CA GLN A 4 -9.48 14.58 11.10
C GLN A 4 -8.24 14.01 11.83
N PRO A 5 -7.43 13.16 11.17
CA PRO A 5 -6.20 12.65 11.77
C PRO A 5 -5.19 13.78 12.02
N ASP A 6 -4.32 13.59 13.01
CA ASP A 6 -3.15 14.43 13.20
C ASP A 6 -2.09 14.04 12.15
N ASP A 7 -1.77 14.95 11.23
CA ASP A 7 -0.78 14.72 10.18
C ASP A 7 0.63 14.46 10.72
N ALA A 8 0.94 14.88 11.95
CA ALA A 8 2.22 14.57 12.59
C ALA A 8 2.26 13.16 13.21
N ASP A 9 1.10 12.54 13.48
CA ASP A 9 1.02 11.20 14.04
C ASP A 9 1.13 10.14 12.92
N LEU A 10 2.33 9.56 12.80
CA LEU A 10 2.58 8.49 11.85
C LEU A 10 1.95 7.15 12.25
N ARG A 11 1.52 6.98 13.51
CA ARG A 11 0.93 5.72 13.98
C ARG A 11 -0.57 5.69 13.74
N LEU A 12 -1.27 6.76 14.15
CA LEU A 12 -2.73 6.85 14.26
C LEU A 12 -3.38 5.73 15.10
N SER A 13 -4.68 5.87 15.37
CA SER A 13 -5.42 4.83 16.08
C SER A 13 -5.51 3.54 15.23
N GLU A 14 -5.83 2.41 15.87
CA GLU A 14 -6.08 1.18 15.10
C GLU A 14 -7.27 1.31 14.16
N HIS A 15 -8.30 2.05 14.56
CA HIS A 15 -9.46 2.29 13.72
C HIS A 15 -9.07 3.04 12.44
N ASP A 16 -8.25 4.09 12.58
CA ASP A 16 -7.72 4.84 11.43
C ASP A 16 -6.85 3.95 10.54
N ARG A 17 -5.97 3.13 11.15
CA ARG A 17 -5.14 2.18 10.41
C ARG A 17 -6.00 1.19 9.64
N ARG A 18 -7.10 0.67 10.17
CA ARG A 18 -7.97 -0.28 9.46
C ARG A 18 -8.62 0.35 8.22
N GLU A 19 -9.12 1.59 8.31
CA GLU A 19 -9.66 2.33 7.16
C GLU A 19 -8.57 2.58 6.09
N LEU A 20 -7.36 2.97 6.51
CA LEU A 20 -6.25 3.17 5.59
C LEU A 20 -5.75 1.85 4.97
N VAL A 21 -5.72 0.74 5.71
CA VAL A 21 -5.37 -0.57 5.16
C VAL A 21 -6.38 -0.97 4.09
N GLU A 22 -7.68 -0.76 4.29
CA GLU A 22 -8.71 -1.10 3.30
C GLU A 22 -8.47 -0.36 1.97
N TRP A 23 -8.25 0.96 2.04
CA TRP A 23 -7.92 1.77 0.87
C TRP A 23 -6.59 1.36 0.21
N THR A 24 -5.52 1.19 1.00
CA THR A 24 -4.19 0.84 0.44
C THR A 24 -4.15 -0.55 -0.16
N VAL A 25 -4.90 -1.52 0.38
CA VAL A 25 -5.05 -2.86 -0.21
C VAL A 25 -5.75 -2.75 -1.57
N ALA A 26 -6.84 -1.98 -1.68
CA ALA A 26 -7.53 -1.79 -2.96
C ALA A 26 -6.62 -1.13 -4.02
N CYS A 27 -5.75 -0.19 -3.61
CA CYS A 27 -4.73 0.37 -4.48
C CYS A 27 -3.70 -0.69 -4.89
N ALA A 28 -3.20 -1.47 -3.93
CA ALA A 28 -2.17 -2.47 -4.17
C ALA A 28 -2.65 -3.64 -5.04
N GLU A 29 -3.91 -4.04 -4.93
CA GLU A 29 -4.51 -5.07 -5.78
C GLU A 29 -4.49 -4.69 -7.27
N ARG A 30 -4.62 -3.39 -7.59
CA ARG A 30 -4.49 -2.88 -8.98
C ARG A 30 -3.05 -2.89 -9.48
N MET A 31 -2.10 -2.82 -8.55
CA MET A 31 -0.67 -2.81 -8.86
C MET A 31 -0.08 -4.22 -8.93
N LEU A 32 -0.60 -5.17 -8.17
CA LEU A 32 -0.08 -6.53 -8.08
C LEU A 32 0.12 -7.23 -9.45
N PRO A 33 -0.74 -7.06 -10.47
CA PRO A 33 -0.51 -7.65 -11.79
C PRO A 33 0.83 -7.29 -12.42
N PHE A 34 1.36 -6.07 -12.20
CA PHE A 34 2.67 -5.67 -12.74
C PHE A 34 3.82 -6.48 -12.14
N PHE A 35 3.69 -6.93 -10.89
CA PHE A 35 4.70 -7.80 -10.29
C PHE A 35 4.55 -9.24 -10.78
N LEU A 36 3.32 -9.75 -10.85
CA LEU A 36 3.04 -11.13 -11.28
C LEU A 36 3.36 -11.37 -12.77
N GLU A 37 3.40 -10.31 -13.59
CA GLU A 37 3.86 -10.39 -14.98
C GLU A 37 5.34 -10.80 -15.07
N GLU A 38 6.21 -10.29 -14.18
CA GLU A 38 7.63 -10.67 -14.13
C GLU A 38 7.87 -11.94 -13.30
N ARG A 39 7.18 -12.08 -12.17
CA ARG A 39 7.44 -13.10 -11.14
C ARG A 39 6.15 -13.84 -10.77
N PRO A 40 5.56 -14.64 -11.69
CA PRO A 40 4.23 -15.24 -11.50
C PRO A 40 4.13 -16.21 -10.32
N ASP A 41 5.24 -16.87 -9.96
CA ASP A 41 5.29 -17.87 -8.89
C ASP A 41 5.69 -17.29 -7.53
N ASP A 42 6.05 -16.00 -7.46
CA ASP A 42 6.46 -15.34 -6.23
C ASP A 42 5.24 -14.73 -5.53
N LEU A 43 4.74 -15.45 -4.52
CA LEU A 43 3.51 -15.08 -3.83
C LEU A 43 3.70 -14.00 -2.76
N ARG A 44 4.93 -13.60 -2.44
CA ARG A 44 5.21 -12.70 -1.29
C ARG A 44 4.42 -11.39 -1.32
N PRO A 45 4.23 -10.69 -2.47
CA PRO A 45 3.36 -9.51 -2.51
C PRO A 45 1.88 -9.81 -2.28
N ARG A 46 1.36 -10.94 -2.78
CA ARG A 46 -0.03 -11.37 -2.51
C ARG A 46 -0.22 -11.68 -1.02
N GLU A 47 0.71 -12.43 -0.44
CA GLU A 47 0.68 -12.78 0.99
C GLU A 47 0.69 -11.53 1.90
N ALA A 48 1.38 -10.46 1.51
CA ALA A 48 1.34 -9.19 2.22
C ALA A 48 -0.07 -8.58 2.23
N LEU A 49 -0.78 -8.62 1.09
CA LEU A 49 -2.16 -8.11 1.01
C LEU A 49 -3.14 -8.98 1.80
N ASP A 50 -2.99 -10.30 1.72
CA ASP A 50 -3.86 -11.24 2.45
C ASP A 50 -3.68 -11.06 3.97
N ALA A 51 -2.44 -10.85 4.43
CA ALA A 51 -2.14 -10.54 5.84
C ALA A 51 -2.73 -9.18 6.27
N ALA A 52 -2.67 -8.16 5.40
CA ALA A 52 -3.28 -6.86 5.67
C ALA A 52 -4.81 -6.96 5.81
N GLN A 53 -5.46 -7.75 4.95
CA GLN A 53 -6.89 -8.04 5.06
C GLN A 53 -7.23 -8.84 6.33
N ALA A 54 -6.39 -9.81 6.72
CA ALA A 54 -6.55 -10.57 7.97
C ALA A 54 -6.45 -9.66 9.20
N PHE A 55 -5.57 -8.66 9.18
CA PHE A 55 -5.50 -7.63 10.22
C PHE A 55 -6.81 -6.82 10.32
N ILE A 56 -7.41 -6.40 9.21
CA ILE A 56 -8.72 -5.71 9.21
C ILE A 56 -9.82 -6.59 9.80
N ARG A 57 -9.72 -7.92 9.71
CA ARG A 57 -10.65 -8.86 10.35
C ARG A 57 -10.31 -9.18 11.80
N GLY A 58 -9.14 -8.74 12.30
CA GLY A 58 -8.66 -9.05 13.65
C GLY A 58 -8.12 -10.47 13.80
N GLU A 59 -7.73 -11.11 12.69
CA GLU A 59 -7.30 -12.51 12.63
C GLU A 59 -5.79 -12.69 12.75
N LEU A 60 -5.01 -11.63 12.56
CA LEU A 60 -3.55 -11.69 12.49
C LEU A 60 -2.93 -10.55 13.31
N ALA A 61 -1.87 -10.85 14.06
CA ALA A 61 -1.18 -9.84 14.88
C ALA A 61 -0.31 -8.91 14.01
N ILE A 62 -0.08 -7.69 14.49
CA ILE A 62 0.71 -6.67 13.76
C ILE A 62 2.09 -7.20 13.35
N ASP A 63 2.76 -7.95 14.23
CA ASP A 63 4.10 -8.48 13.95
C ASP A 63 4.10 -9.48 12.80
N GLU A 64 3.06 -10.32 12.70
CA GLU A 64 2.88 -11.27 11.61
C GLU A 64 2.59 -10.54 10.27
N VAL A 65 1.79 -9.46 10.28
CA VAL A 65 1.56 -8.65 9.07
C VAL A 65 2.87 -8.02 8.60
N ARG A 66 3.65 -7.51 9.57
CA ARG A 66 4.91 -6.82 9.31
C ARG A 66 5.95 -7.76 8.71
N GLU A 67 5.98 -9.03 9.12
CA GLU A 67 6.80 -10.06 8.48
C GLU A 67 6.45 -10.23 6.99
N ARG A 68 5.16 -10.31 6.65
CA ARG A 68 4.71 -10.42 5.24
C ARG A 68 5.01 -9.17 4.43
N SER A 69 4.89 -7.99 5.04
CA SER A 69 5.34 -6.72 4.44
C SER A 69 6.83 -6.77 4.07
N PHE A 70 7.69 -7.28 4.96
CA PHE A 70 9.11 -7.47 4.67
C PHE A 70 9.35 -8.46 3.54
N GLY A 71 8.57 -9.55 3.48
CA GLY A 71 8.57 -10.50 2.37
C GLY A 71 8.31 -9.81 1.02
N SER A 72 7.27 -8.98 0.94
CA SER A 72 6.97 -8.20 -0.28
C SER A 72 8.09 -7.22 -0.63
N HIS A 73 8.71 -6.58 0.36
CA HIS A 73 9.88 -5.72 0.11
C HIS A 73 11.12 -6.49 -0.34
N ALA A 74 11.33 -7.73 0.12
CA ALA A 74 12.39 -8.60 -0.38
C ALA A 74 12.13 -8.98 -1.83
N ALA A 75 10.90 -9.38 -2.17
CA ALA A 75 10.49 -9.65 -3.54
C ALA A 75 10.74 -8.46 -4.48
N ALA A 76 10.43 -7.24 -4.01
CA ALA A 76 10.72 -6.02 -4.75
C ALA A 76 12.22 -5.76 -4.99
N ARG A 77 13.13 -6.30 -4.18
CA ARG A 77 14.58 -6.16 -4.38
C ARG A 77 15.13 -7.22 -5.34
N GLU A 78 14.39 -8.29 -5.55
CA GLU A 78 14.75 -9.41 -6.42
C GLU A 78 14.15 -9.29 -7.83
N ALA A 79 13.15 -8.42 -8.01
CA ALA A 79 12.61 -8.04 -9.31
C ALA A 79 13.55 -7.10 -10.08
N SER A 80 13.43 -7.11 -11.40
CA SER A 80 14.26 -6.34 -12.34
C SER A 80 13.47 -5.21 -12.99
N GLU A 81 12.19 -5.42 -13.30
CA GLU A 81 11.36 -4.42 -13.99
C GLU A 81 10.92 -3.33 -13.02
N ALA A 82 11.04 -2.06 -13.43
CA ALA A 82 10.66 -0.93 -12.59
C ALA A 82 9.19 -1.00 -12.13
N SER A 83 8.30 -1.48 -13.01
CA SER A 83 6.88 -1.70 -12.71
C SER A 83 6.67 -2.78 -11.66
N ALA A 84 7.36 -3.91 -11.76
CA ALA A 84 7.28 -4.99 -10.79
C ALA A 84 7.86 -4.58 -9.42
N ILE A 85 9.03 -3.94 -9.41
CA ILE A 85 9.66 -3.41 -8.20
C ILE A 85 8.70 -2.45 -7.48
N ALA A 86 8.12 -1.51 -8.21
CA ALA A 86 7.18 -0.55 -7.65
C ALA A 86 5.91 -1.23 -7.11
N ALA A 87 5.32 -2.16 -7.86
CA ALA A 87 4.13 -2.90 -7.44
C ALA A 87 4.34 -3.71 -6.15
N ALA A 88 5.44 -4.45 -6.03
CA ALA A 88 5.77 -5.18 -4.81
C ALA A 88 6.07 -4.23 -3.64
N ARG A 89 6.62 -3.02 -3.89
CA ARG A 89 6.73 -2.00 -2.83
C ARG A 89 5.37 -1.47 -2.41
N VAL A 90 4.44 -1.21 -3.33
CA VAL A 90 3.07 -0.81 -3.01
C VAL A 90 2.41 -1.86 -2.11
N CYS A 91 2.51 -3.15 -2.45
CA CYS A 91 1.93 -4.23 -1.64
C CYS A 91 2.54 -4.30 -0.24
N GLY A 92 3.87 -4.18 -0.12
CA GLY A 92 4.55 -4.15 1.17
C GLY A 92 4.17 -2.94 2.03
N GLN A 93 4.00 -1.77 1.42
CA GLN A 93 3.57 -0.55 2.12
C GLN A 93 2.12 -0.67 2.62
N ALA A 94 1.21 -1.22 1.80
CA ALA A 94 -0.18 -1.46 2.18
C ALA A 94 -0.28 -2.35 3.44
N ALA A 95 0.51 -3.43 3.49
CA ALA A 95 0.59 -4.27 4.68
C ALA A 95 1.22 -3.53 5.88
N ALA A 96 2.23 -2.70 5.65
CA ALA A 96 2.91 -1.95 6.72
C ALA A 96 2.01 -0.91 7.40
N VAL A 97 0.93 -0.45 6.75
CA VAL A 97 -0.09 0.42 7.36
C VAL A 97 -0.70 -0.20 8.62
N ALA A 98 -0.81 -1.54 8.66
CA ALA A 98 -1.28 -2.25 9.85
C ALA A 98 -0.41 -1.99 11.09
N HIS A 99 0.87 -1.65 10.93
CA HIS A 99 1.76 -1.26 12.03
C HIS A 99 1.80 0.27 12.23
N MET A 100 1.84 1.04 11.14
CA MET A 100 2.05 2.49 11.17
C MET A 100 1.37 3.17 9.96
N ALA A 101 0.38 4.02 10.23
CA ALA A 101 -0.41 4.72 9.22
C ALA A 101 0.41 5.51 8.20
N GLY A 102 1.56 6.06 8.58
CA GLY A 102 2.45 6.83 7.69
C GLY A 102 2.93 6.06 6.46
N HIS A 103 2.91 4.72 6.47
CA HIS A 103 3.18 3.91 5.28
C HIS A 103 2.18 4.14 4.13
N ALA A 104 0.96 4.61 4.44
CA ALA A 104 -0.05 4.95 3.44
C ALA A 104 0.43 6.04 2.46
N ARG A 105 1.27 6.98 2.93
CA ARG A 105 1.89 8.04 2.09
C ARG A 105 2.79 7.48 0.99
N GLN A 106 3.33 6.27 1.20
CA GLN A 106 4.25 5.65 0.23
C GLN A 106 3.51 4.95 -0.92
N VAL A 107 2.24 4.61 -0.75
CA VAL A 107 1.43 3.94 -1.78
C VAL A 107 1.34 4.76 -3.07
N PRO A 108 0.90 6.04 -3.07
CA PRO A 108 0.91 6.84 -4.28
C PRO A 108 2.33 7.13 -4.79
N ARG A 109 3.31 7.33 -3.89
CA ARG A 109 4.71 7.59 -4.25
C ARG A 109 5.35 6.42 -5.03
N TYR A 110 5.03 5.18 -4.67
CA TYR A 110 5.49 4.00 -5.41
C TYR A 110 4.63 3.69 -6.62
N THR A 111 3.31 3.90 -6.55
CA THR A 111 2.42 3.82 -7.72
C THR A 111 2.95 4.67 -8.86
N ALA A 112 3.36 5.92 -8.58
CA ALA A 112 3.93 6.82 -9.60
C ALA A 112 5.16 6.25 -10.34
N LYS A 113 5.90 5.33 -9.71
CA LYS A 113 7.10 4.69 -10.27
C LYS A 113 6.78 3.44 -11.09
N ALA A 114 5.56 2.92 -11.01
CA ALA A 114 5.17 1.70 -11.70
C ALA A 114 4.88 1.88 -13.20
N PHE A 115 4.89 3.12 -13.69
CA PHE A 115 4.51 3.47 -15.07
C PHE A 115 5.64 4.21 -15.81
N PRO A 116 6.81 3.56 -16.01
CA PRO A 116 7.92 4.19 -16.72
C PRO A 116 7.51 4.48 -18.18
N GLY A 117 7.54 5.75 -18.56
CA GLY A 117 7.23 6.19 -19.93
C GLY A 117 5.75 6.38 -20.25
N ASP A 118 4.84 6.00 -19.35
CA ASP A 118 3.39 6.09 -19.53
C ASP A 118 2.78 7.06 -18.50
N ARG A 119 2.85 8.37 -18.80
CA ARG A 119 2.37 9.42 -17.88
C ARG A 119 0.85 9.44 -17.77
N GLU A 120 0.14 9.14 -18.86
CA GLU A 120 -1.33 9.17 -18.89
C GLU A 120 -1.89 8.10 -17.95
N ARG A 121 -1.46 6.85 -18.10
CA ARG A 121 -1.89 5.76 -17.23
C ARG A 121 -1.49 5.96 -15.77
N ARG A 122 -0.31 6.56 -15.53
CA ARG A 122 0.14 6.94 -14.19
C ARG A 122 -0.82 7.94 -13.55
N ASP A 123 -1.18 9.00 -14.28
CA ASP A 123 -2.00 10.09 -13.77
C ASP A 123 -3.44 9.62 -13.55
N GLU A 124 -3.96 8.76 -14.42
CA GLU A 124 -5.24 8.06 -14.24
C GLU A 124 -5.27 7.19 -12.98
N GLU A 125 -4.23 6.38 -12.75
CA GLU A 125 -4.15 5.53 -11.56
C GLU A 125 -4.06 6.36 -10.28
N LEU A 126 -3.21 7.39 -10.25
CA LEU A 126 -3.09 8.27 -9.08
C LEU A 126 -4.38 9.05 -8.80
N ALA A 127 -5.08 9.50 -9.84
CA ALA A 127 -6.39 10.14 -9.70
C ALA A 127 -7.42 9.15 -9.13
N TRP A 128 -7.43 7.90 -9.60
CA TRP A 128 -8.30 6.86 -9.06
C TRP A 128 -8.02 6.61 -7.56
N GLN A 129 -6.75 6.52 -7.16
CA GLN A 129 -6.36 6.32 -5.76
C GLN A 129 -6.84 7.48 -4.89
N ARG A 130 -6.63 8.72 -5.33
CA ARG A 130 -7.02 9.93 -4.58
C ARG A 130 -8.54 10.08 -4.48
N GLN A 131 -9.29 9.71 -5.51
CA GLN A 131 -10.76 9.73 -5.47
C GLN A 131 -11.36 8.71 -4.48
N ARG A 132 -10.60 7.68 -4.10
CA ARG A 132 -11.07 6.59 -3.23
C ARG A 132 -10.49 6.59 -1.83
N VAL A 133 -9.54 7.47 -1.53
CA VAL A 133 -9.09 7.64 -0.14
C VAL A 133 -10.28 8.16 0.68
N PRO A 134 -10.54 7.66 1.90
CA PRO A 134 -11.57 8.27 2.73
C PRO A 134 -11.23 9.75 2.94
N GLU A 135 -12.22 10.64 2.76
CA GLU A 135 -12.02 12.10 2.66
C GLU A 135 -11.14 12.67 3.79
N ARG A 136 -11.32 12.17 5.01
CA ARG A 136 -10.54 12.61 6.19
C ARG A 136 -9.04 12.29 6.11
N PHE A 137 -8.61 11.41 5.21
CA PHE A 137 -7.22 11.02 5.01
C PHE A 137 -6.58 11.60 3.75
N ASP A 138 -7.31 12.36 2.91
CA ASP A 138 -6.73 12.93 1.68
C ASP A 138 -5.48 13.77 2.00
N GLN A 139 -5.63 14.73 2.90
CA GLN A 139 -4.52 15.57 3.36
C GLN A 139 -3.39 14.72 4.00
N TYR A 140 -3.74 13.79 4.89
CA TYR A 140 -2.78 12.93 5.60
C TYR A 140 -1.87 12.13 4.65
N VAL A 141 -2.45 11.63 3.56
CA VAL A 141 -1.76 10.78 2.58
C VAL A 141 -0.99 11.59 1.56
N TYR A 142 -1.59 12.66 1.03
CA TYR A 142 -1.06 13.37 -0.14
C TYR A 142 -0.23 14.61 0.22
N GLU A 143 -0.49 15.24 1.36
CA GLU A 143 0.22 16.45 1.81
C GLU A 143 1.15 16.17 3.02
N GLY A 144 1.09 14.96 3.59
CA GLY A 144 1.98 14.55 4.67
C GLY A 144 3.41 14.26 4.17
N ASP A 145 4.40 14.83 4.86
CA ASP A 145 5.83 14.64 4.58
C ASP A 145 6.32 13.19 4.80
#